data_AF-A0A2V7ILS8-F1
#
_entry.id   AF-A0A2V7ILS8-F1
#
_cell.length_a   1.000
_cell.length_b   1.000
_cell.length_c   1.000
_cell.angle_alpha   90.00
_cell.angle_beta   90.00
_cell.angle_gamma   90.00
#
_symmetry.space_group_name_H-M   'P 1'
#
loop_
_entity.id
_entity.type
_entity.pdbx_description
1 polymer ?
#
loop_
_entity_poly.entity_id
_entity_poly.type
_entity_poly.pdbx_seq_one_letter_code
_entity_poly.pdbx_strand_id
1 'polypeptide(L)'
;MDPTTHELRYVLDPGIGGRVHDYRGKAIPRLDSPKATIMALITDGILTHRLPWALVLLGVFITIAIELMGVQALPVAVGVYLPISTSSAMFAGGVVRWLIERRAQARQQSIAEVESGPGVLFSSGLIAGGAICGIVLAAIAGVLGSADALAEKVPVFHALGGVAHSSLLAFALFAALAVLLHRIGLRKQ
;
A
#
# COMPACT_ATOMS: atom_id res chain seq x y z
N MET A 1 30.66 -7.58 -16.95
CA MET A 1 31.05 -7.48 -18.36
C MET A 1 31.52 -8.87 -18.76
N ASP A 2 30.85 -9.54 -19.69
CA ASP A 2 31.29 -10.85 -20.17
C ASP A 2 32.45 -10.62 -21.15
N PRO A 3 33.65 -11.18 -20.92
CA PRO A 3 34.85 -10.86 -21.69
C PRO A 3 34.82 -11.33 -23.14
N THR A 4 33.80 -12.06 -23.57
CA THR A 4 33.73 -12.65 -24.92
C THR A 4 32.78 -11.93 -25.88
N THR A 5 31.72 -11.30 -25.37
CA THR A 5 30.67 -10.70 -26.20
C THR A 5 30.65 -9.18 -26.19
N HIS A 6 31.44 -8.52 -25.33
CA HIS A 6 31.47 -7.06 -25.17
C HIS A 6 30.07 -6.42 -24.96
N GLU A 7 29.04 -7.22 -24.66
CA GLU A 7 27.72 -6.72 -24.27
C GLU A 7 27.74 -6.35 -22.79
N LEU A 8 27.22 -5.17 -22.49
CA LEU A 8 26.89 -4.79 -21.11
C LEU A 8 25.79 -5.74 -20.63
N ARG A 9 26.18 -6.76 -19.84
CA ARG A 9 25.25 -7.60 -19.09
C ARG A 9 24.53 -6.72 -18.07
N TYR A 10 23.40 -6.15 -18.47
CA TYR A 10 22.51 -5.43 -17.58
C TYR A 10 22.10 -6.38 -16.44
N VAL A 11 22.47 -6.03 -15.20
CA VAL A 11 21.90 -6.62 -13.98
C VAL A 11 20.56 -5.94 -13.64
N LEU A 12 20.15 -4.94 -14.43
CA LEU A 12 18.81 -4.36 -14.39
C LEU A 12 17.82 -5.36 -14.99
N ASP A 13 16.93 -5.87 -14.15
CA ASP A 13 15.81 -6.69 -14.57
C ASP A 13 14.88 -5.85 -15.49
N PRO A 14 14.68 -6.26 -16.75
CA PRO A 14 13.81 -5.55 -17.70
C PRO A 14 12.35 -5.42 -17.22
N GLY A 15 11.92 -6.19 -16.23
CA GLY A 15 10.58 -6.08 -15.61
C GLY A 15 10.41 -4.97 -14.57
N ILE A 16 11.51 -4.34 -14.09
CA ILE A 16 11.45 -3.32 -13.03
C ILE A 16 10.84 -2.02 -13.58
N GLY A 17 9.71 -1.59 -13.00
CA GLY A 17 8.97 -0.41 -13.44
C GLY A 17 8.05 -0.65 -14.65
N GLY A 18 7.86 -1.91 -15.06
CA GLY A 18 6.81 -2.36 -15.99
C GLY A 18 6.90 -1.86 -17.43
N ARG A 19 8.03 -1.27 -17.84
CA ARG A 19 8.21 -0.63 -19.16
C ARG A 19 8.44 -1.62 -20.31
N VAL A 20 8.89 -2.85 -20.01
CA VAL A 20 9.18 -3.89 -21.01
C VAL A 20 8.16 -5.02 -20.85
N HIS A 21 7.56 -5.43 -21.97
CA HIS A 21 6.52 -6.48 -22.00
C HIS A 21 7.04 -7.82 -22.50
N ASP A 22 8.03 -7.78 -23.39
CA ASP A 22 8.70 -8.95 -23.91
C ASP A 22 10.19 -8.69 -23.99
N TYR A 23 10.98 -9.61 -23.45
CA TYR A 23 12.41 -9.63 -23.66
C TYR A 23 12.78 -10.96 -24.30
N ARG A 24 13.29 -10.90 -25.53
CA ARG A 24 13.70 -12.07 -26.33
C ARG A 24 12.60 -13.14 -26.46
N GLY A 25 11.35 -12.72 -26.70
CA GLY A 25 10.21 -13.62 -26.94
C GLY A 25 9.66 -14.33 -25.69
N LYS A 26 10.07 -13.92 -24.48
CA LYS A 26 9.54 -14.42 -23.21
C LYS A 26 8.87 -13.28 -22.46
N ALA A 27 7.60 -13.49 -22.09
CA ALA A 27 6.84 -12.58 -21.25
C ALA A 27 7.46 -12.51 -19.84
N ILE A 28 7.69 -11.30 -19.36
CA ILE A 28 8.36 -11.04 -18.08
C ILE A 28 7.29 -10.57 -17.08
N PRO A 29 7.24 -11.14 -15.85
CA PRO A 29 6.30 -10.66 -14.83
C PRO A 29 6.62 -9.21 -14.45
N ARG A 30 5.61 -8.33 -14.49
CA ARG A 30 5.79 -6.91 -14.17
C ARG A 30 5.93 -6.71 -12.66
N LEU A 31 6.95 -5.96 -12.26
CA LEU A 31 7.01 -5.34 -10.93
C LEU A 31 6.68 -3.85 -11.07
N ASP A 32 5.38 -3.58 -11.24
CA ASP A 32 4.86 -2.22 -11.29
C ASP A 32 4.84 -1.60 -9.89
N SER A 33 5.55 -0.49 -9.72
CA SER A 33 5.49 0.32 -8.50
C SER A 33 5.04 1.74 -8.87
N PRO A 34 3.79 2.13 -8.56
CA PRO A 34 3.25 3.44 -8.90
C PRO A 34 4.13 4.60 -8.41
N LYS A 35 4.78 4.43 -7.25
CA LYS A 35 5.71 5.42 -6.69
C LYS A 35 6.99 5.57 -7.51
N ALA A 36 7.58 4.48 -8.02
CA ALA A 36 8.80 4.58 -8.82
C ALA A 36 8.50 5.17 -10.21
N THR A 37 7.35 4.83 -10.80
CA THR A 37 6.95 5.37 -12.11
C THR A 37 6.80 6.89 -12.08
N ILE A 38 6.18 7.46 -11.03
CA ILE A 38 6.07 8.92 -10.89
C ILE A 38 7.45 9.57 -10.73
N MET A 39 8.33 8.99 -9.90
CA MET A 39 9.67 9.54 -9.70
C MET A 39 10.50 9.50 -10.99
N ALA A 40 10.42 8.40 -11.75
CA ALA A 40 11.06 8.28 -13.05
C ALA A 40 10.56 9.35 -14.04
N LEU A 41 9.24 9.57 -14.11
CA LEU A 41 8.66 10.61 -14.97
C LEU A 41 9.14 12.02 -14.61
N ILE A 42 9.25 12.33 -13.31
CA ILE A 42 9.75 13.62 -12.85
C ILE A 42 11.23 13.78 -13.19
N THR A 43 12.05 12.79 -12.87
CA THR A 43 13.49 12.82 -13.16
C THR A 43 13.76 12.92 -14.66
N ASP A 44 13.10 12.09 -15.48
CA ASP A 44 13.20 12.15 -16.94
C ASP A 44 12.77 13.52 -17.47
N GLY A 45 11.66 14.06 -16.97
CA GLY A 45 11.15 15.38 -17.37
C GLY A 45 12.09 16.54 -17.03
N ILE A 46 12.77 16.49 -15.88
CA ILE A 46 13.78 17.47 -15.47
C ILE A 46 15.04 17.33 -16.34
N LEU A 47 15.57 16.11 -16.48
CA LEU A 47 16.83 15.84 -17.16
C LEU A 47 16.75 16.13 -18.67
N THR A 48 15.58 15.91 -19.28
CA THR A 48 15.33 16.22 -20.70
C THR A 48 14.83 17.64 -20.95
N HIS A 49 14.63 18.46 -19.90
CA HIS A 49 14.00 19.79 -19.98
C HIS A 49 12.62 19.80 -20.67
N ARG A 50 11.93 18.65 -20.72
CA ARG A 50 10.59 18.51 -21.33
C ARG A 50 9.45 18.61 -20.31
N LEU A 51 9.76 18.96 -19.05
CA LEU A 51 8.73 19.11 -18.03
C LEU A 51 7.78 20.26 -18.40
N PRO A 52 6.45 20.04 -18.40
CA PRO A 52 5.48 21.10 -18.66
C PRO A 52 5.39 22.07 -17.48
N TRP A 53 6.33 23.02 -17.39
CA TRP A 53 6.44 23.99 -16.29
C TRP A 53 5.16 24.79 -16.04
N ALA A 54 4.36 25.04 -17.07
CA ALA A 54 3.05 25.66 -16.93
C ALA A 54 2.10 24.83 -16.03
N LEU A 55 2.09 23.49 -16.17
CA LEU A 55 1.27 22.60 -15.34
C LEU A 55 1.79 22.51 -13.91
N VAL A 56 3.12 22.55 -13.72
CA VAL A 56 3.74 22.55 -12.38
C VAL A 56 3.39 23.83 -11.63
N LEU A 57 3.58 25.00 -12.25
CA LEU A 57 3.25 26.29 -11.65
C LEU A 57 1.75 26.40 -11.35
N LEU A 58 0.88 25.90 -12.24
CA LEU A 58 -0.55 25.80 -11.99
C LEU A 58 -0.84 24.99 -10.72
N GLY A 59 -0.20 23.84 -10.53
CA GLY A 59 -0.33 23.03 -9.32
C GLY A 59 0.11 23.77 -8.05
N VAL A 60 1.19 24.54 -8.13
CA VAL A 60 1.66 25.40 -7.02
C VAL A 60 0.62 26.46 -6.67
N PHE A 61 0.05 27.16 -7.65
CA PHE A 61 -1.00 28.15 -7.38
C PHE A 61 -2.27 27.53 -6.78
N ILE A 62 -2.68 26.36 -7.27
CA ILE A 62 -3.82 25.62 -6.70
C ILE A 62 -3.54 25.22 -5.25
N THR A 63 -2.32 24.76 -4.97
CA THR A 63 -1.88 24.37 -3.62
C THR A 63 -1.93 25.56 -2.66
N ILE A 64 -1.42 26.73 -3.08
CA ILE A 64 -1.48 27.96 -2.30
C ILE A 64 -2.93 28.39 -2.06
N ALA A 65 -3.78 28.34 -3.09
CA ALA A 65 -5.19 28.69 -2.95
C ALA A 65 -5.93 27.79 -1.93
N ILE A 66 -5.64 26.48 -1.94
CA ILE A 66 -6.21 25.52 -0.98
C ILE A 66 -5.69 25.79 0.44
N GLU A 67 -4.40 26.05 0.60
CA GLU A 67 -3.79 26.33 1.90
C GLU A 67 -4.37 27.63 2.51
N LEU A 68 -4.64 28.64 1.68
CA LEU A 68 -5.31 29.88 2.08
C LEU A 68 -6.78 29.66 2.52
N MET A 69 -7.44 28.60 2.04
CA MET A 69 -8.77 28.19 2.50
C MET A 69 -8.72 27.47 3.86
N GLY A 70 -7.53 27.29 4.45
CA GLY A 70 -7.35 26.59 5.73
C GLY A 70 -7.46 25.06 5.62
N VAL A 71 -7.43 24.52 4.40
CA VAL A 71 -7.41 23.08 4.14
C VAL A 71 -5.99 22.67 3.81
N GLN A 72 -5.50 21.60 4.42
CA GLN A 72 -4.18 21.08 4.10
C GLN A 72 -4.17 20.58 2.64
N ALA A 73 -3.27 21.10 1.79
CA ALA A 73 -3.26 20.74 0.38
C ALA A 73 -2.80 19.30 0.10
N LEU A 74 -2.03 18.69 1.02
CA LEU A 74 -1.43 17.37 0.86
C LEU A 74 -2.47 16.23 0.74
N PRO A 75 -3.45 16.09 1.66
CA PRO A 75 -4.54 15.12 1.52
C PRO A 75 -5.37 15.31 0.25
N VAL A 76 -5.60 16.56 -0.17
CA VAL A 76 -6.38 16.89 -1.37
C VAL A 76 -5.66 16.41 -2.62
N ALA A 77 -4.37 16.70 -2.76
CA ALA A 77 -3.56 16.27 -3.90
C ALA A 77 -3.49 14.74 -4.00
N VAL A 78 -3.32 14.05 -2.87
CA VAL A 78 -3.30 12.58 -2.81
C VAL A 78 -4.66 12.00 -3.22
N GLY A 79 -5.76 12.59 -2.74
CA GLY A 79 -7.12 12.13 -3.04
C GLY A 79 -7.51 12.25 -4.53
N VAL A 80 -7.00 13.27 -5.24
CA VAL A 80 -7.24 13.46 -6.69
C VAL A 80 -6.49 12.42 -7.54
N TYR A 81 -5.35 11.93 -7.06
CA TYR A 81 -4.54 10.94 -7.79
C TYR A 81 -5.04 9.50 -7.60
N LEU A 82 -5.71 9.19 -6.48
CA LEU A 82 -6.10 7.83 -6.13
C LEU A 82 -7.46 7.42 -6.72
N PRO A 83 -7.65 6.14 -7.08
CA PRO A 83 -8.95 5.61 -7.47
C PRO A 83 -9.99 5.84 -6.36
N ILE A 84 -11.25 6.08 -6.74
CA ILE A 84 -12.35 6.31 -5.78
C ILE A 84 -12.48 5.18 -4.74
N SER A 85 -12.14 3.94 -5.12
CA SER A 85 -12.14 2.79 -4.23
C SER A 85 -11.07 2.86 -3.14
N THR A 86 -9.90 3.43 -3.44
CA THR A 86 -8.82 3.58 -2.45
C THR A 86 -9.06 4.82 -1.60
N SER A 87 -9.52 5.91 -2.21
CA SER A 87 -9.89 7.15 -1.52
C SER A 87 -11.04 6.93 -0.54
N SER A 88 -12.04 6.11 -0.87
CA SER A 88 -13.15 5.77 0.03
C SER A 88 -12.70 4.94 1.24
N ALA A 89 -11.76 4.00 1.06
CA ALA A 89 -11.17 3.24 2.15
C ALA A 89 -10.35 4.14 3.10
N MET A 90 -9.55 5.07 2.56
CA MET A 90 -8.83 6.07 3.36
C MET A 90 -9.79 6.98 4.11
N PHE A 91 -10.86 7.44 3.46
CA PHE A 91 -11.91 8.25 4.08
C PHE A 91 -12.59 7.51 5.23
N ALA A 92 -12.96 6.24 5.04
CA ALA A 92 -13.55 5.42 6.10
C ALA A 92 -12.62 5.31 7.32
N GLY A 93 -11.31 5.10 7.10
CA GLY A 93 -10.31 5.14 8.17
C GLY A 93 -10.25 6.49 8.90
N GLY A 94 -10.33 7.59 8.16
CA GLY A 94 -10.39 8.95 8.71
C GLY A 94 -11.65 9.20 9.57
N VAL A 95 -12.82 8.73 9.12
CA VAL A 95 -14.08 8.80 9.89
C VAL A 95 -13.96 8.02 11.20
N VAL A 96 -13.37 6.81 11.17
CA VAL A 96 -13.15 6.02 12.38
C VAL A 96 -12.21 6.76 13.35
N ARG A 97 -11.10 7.34 12.85
CA ARG A 97 -10.18 8.14 13.68
C ARG A 97 -10.90 9.35 14.29
N TRP A 98 -11.73 10.04 13.51
CA TRP A 98 -12.52 11.18 13.99
C TRP A 98 -13.50 10.78 15.10
N LEU A 99 -14.18 9.63 14.96
CA LEU A 99 -15.07 9.08 16.00
C LEU A 99 -14.31 8.74 17.29
N ILE A 100 -13.10 8.16 17.17
CA ILE A 100 -12.25 7.82 18.32
C ILE A 100 -11.78 9.09 19.04
N GLU A 101 -11.27 10.07 18.28
CA GLU A 101 -10.80 11.36 18.81
C GLU A 101 -11.93 12.08 19.55
N ARG A 102 -13.13 12.14 18.95
CA ARG A 102 -14.31 12.75 19.59
C ARG A 102 -14.67 12.07 20.92
N ARG A 103 -14.50 10.75 21.02
CA ARG A 103 -14.77 9.99 22.25
C ARG A 103 -13.66 10.15 23.29
N ALA A 104 -12.42 10.34 22.87
CA ALA A 104 -11.27 10.62 23.74
C ALA A 104 -11.37 12.01 24.38
N GLN A 105 -11.76 13.03 23.60
CA GLN A 105 -12.06 14.38 24.08
C GLN A 105 -13.15 14.37 25.17
N ALA A 106 -14.21 13.57 24.98
CA ALA A 106 -15.27 13.38 25.97
C ALA A 106 -14.80 12.69 27.27
N ARG A 107 -13.66 11.99 27.24
CA ARG A 107 -13.05 11.30 28.39
C ARG A 107 -11.87 12.07 29.00
N GLN A 108 -11.59 13.30 28.54
CA GLN A 108 -10.40 14.09 28.91
C GLN A 108 -9.08 13.33 28.72
N GLN A 109 -9.04 12.38 27.79
CA GLN A 109 -7.81 11.66 27.46
C GLN A 109 -6.96 12.54 26.54
N SER A 110 -5.65 12.55 26.76
CA SER A 110 -4.76 13.32 25.89
C SER A 110 -4.64 12.66 24.50
N ILE A 111 -4.42 13.46 23.46
CA ILE A 111 -4.19 12.93 22.10
C ILE A 111 -2.98 11.99 22.09
N ALA A 112 -1.95 12.30 22.88
CA ALA A 112 -0.76 11.47 23.05
C ALA A 112 -1.06 10.07 23.62
N GLU A 113 -2.04 9.96 24.53
CA GLU A 113 -2.52 8.69 25.09
C GLU A 113 -3.29 7.86 24.05
N VAL A 114 -4.06 8.52 23.18
CA VAL A 114 -4.78 7.84 22.08
C VAL A 114 -3.79 7.34 21.03
N GLU A 115 -2.77 8.13 20.74
CA GLU A 115 -1.74 7.83 19.74
C GLU A 115 -0.75 6.75 20.20
N SER A 116 -0.44 6.71 21.50
CA SER A 116 0.35 5.63 22.14
C SER A 116 -0.52 4.48 22.65
N GLY A 117 -1.82 4.51 22.38
CA GLY A 117 -2.79 3.59 22.96
C GLY A 117 -2.61 2.15 22.47
N PRO A 118 -3.10 1.17 23.24
CA PRO A 118 -3.01 -0.25 22.89
C PRO A 118 -3.67 -0.59 21.54
N GLY A 119 -4.66 0.21 21.10
CA GLY A 119 -5.27 0.06 19.77
C GLY A 119 -4.34 0.39 18.60
N VAL A 120 -3.49 1.42 18.75
CA VAL A 120 -2.51 1.79 17.71
C VAL A 120 -1.40 0.74 17.62
N LEU A 121 -0.90 0.28 18.77
CA LEU A 121 0.10 -0.80 18.85
C LEU A 121 -0.42 -2.12 18.28
N PHE A 122 -1.67 -2.48 18.56
CA PHE A 122 -2.27 -3.69 18.00
C PHE A 122 -2.48 -3.56 16.48
N SER A 123 -2.92 -2.40 15.99
CA SER A 123 -3.07 -2.13 14.55
C SER A 123 -1.75 -2.20 13.81
N SER A 124 -0.69 -1.56 14.32
CA SER A 124 0.64 -1.61 13.70
C SER A 124 1.22 -3.03 13.74
N GLY A 125 0.97 -3.79 14.81
CA GLY A 125 1.32 -5.21 14.90
C GLY A 125 0.61 -6.07 13.85
N LEU A 126 -0.68 -5.83 13.59
CA LEU A 126 -1.42 -6.51 12.51
C LEU A 126 -0.89 -6.18 11.12
N ILE A 127 -0.54 -4.91 10.86
CA ILE A 127 0.05 -4.48 9.57
C ILE A 127 1.42 -5.12 9.38
N ALA A 128 2.29 -5.07 10.39
CA ALA A 128 3.63 -5.66 10.34
C ALA A 128 3.57 -7.19 10.19
N GLY A 129 2.70 -7.85 10.94
CA GLY A 129 2.47 -9.29 10.84
C GLY A 129 1.99 -9.70 9.46
N GLY A 130 1.04 -8.97 8.87
CA GLY A 130 0.56 -9.20 7.51
C GLY A 130 1.66 -9.04 6.46
N ALA A 131 2.51 -8.01 6.59
CA ALA A 131 3.65 -7.80 5.69
C ALA A 131 4.68 -8.94 5.77
N ILE A 132 5.05 -9.37 6.99
CA ILE A 132 6.00 -10.47 7.19
C ILE A 132 5.42 -11.78 6.65
N CYS A 133 4.16 -12.11 6.93
CA CYS A 133 3.49 -13.28 6.36
C CYS A 133 3.48 -13.24 4.83
N GLY A 134 3.22 -12.06 4.24
CA GLY A 134 3.26 -11.86 2.79
C GLY A 134 4.65 -12.10 2.19
N ILE A 135 5.72 -11.61 2.83
CA ILE A 135 7.11 -11.84 2.41
C ILE A 135 7.45 -13.33 2.49
N VAL A 136 7.09 -14.00 3.59
CA VAL A 136 7.33 -15.44 3.76
C VAL A 136 6.58 -16.23 2.69
N LEU A 137 5.31 -15.92 2.44
CA LEU A 137 4.52 -16.56 1.38
C LEU A 137 5.13 -16.33 -0.01
N ALA A 138 5.57 -15.11 -0.32
CA ALA A 138 6.22 -14.80 -1.59
C ALA A 138 7.55 -15.55 -1.76
N ALA A 139 8.35 -15.67 -0.70
CA ALA A 139 9.61 -16.42 -0.72
C ALA A 139 9.35 -17.91 -1.00
N ILE A 140 8.38 -18.51 -0.31
CA ILE A 140 8.01 -19.91 -0.51
C ILE A 140 7.44 -20.11 -1.93
N ALA A 141 6.58 -19.20 -2.42
CA ALA A 141 6.05 -19.25 -3.79
C ALA A 141 7.15 -19.14 -4.85
N GLY A 142 8.16 -18.30 -4.62
CA GLY A 142 9.32 -18.17 -5.50
C GLY A 142 10.16 -19.44 -5.59
N VAL A 143 10.30 -20.19 -4.49
CA VAL A 143 11.01 -21.49 -4.47
C VAL A 143 10.19 -22.60 -5.11
N LEU A 144 8.86 -22.60 -4.94
CA LEU A 144 7.95 -23.60 -5.53
C LEU A 144 7.54 -23.29 -6.98
N GLY A 145 7.95 -22.14 -7.54
CA GLY A 145 7.70 -21.74 -8.92
C GLY A 145 6.32 -21.11 -9.17
N SER A 146 5.36 -21.25 -8.25
CA SER A 146 4.07 -20.54 -8.28
C SER A 146 3.39 -20.54 -6.90
N ALA A 147 2.53 -19.55 -6.65
CA ALA A 147 1.67 -19.52 -5.47
C ALA A 147 0.62 -20.65 -5.49
N ASP A 148 0.23 -21.12 -6.68
CA ASP A 148 -0.73 -22.20 -6.87
C ASP A 148 -0.16 -23.57 -6.48
N ALA A 149 1.12 -23.83 -6.77
CA ALA A 149 1.81 -25.05 -6.32
C ALA A 149 1.94 -25.15 -4.79
N LEU A 150 1.96 -24.02 -4.10
CA LEU A 150 1.93 -23.93 -2.63
C LEU A 150 0.56 -24.36 -2.07
N ALA A 151 -0.52 -23.89 -2.71
CA ALA A 151 -1.88 -24.24 -2.32
C ALA A 151 -2.16 -25.72 -2.56
N GLU A 152 -1.60 -26.32 -3.61
CA GLU A 152 -1.78 -27.73 -3.95
C GLU A 152 -0.96 -28.68 -3.06
N LYS A 153 0.27 -28.31 -2.68
CA LYS A 153 1.16 -29.19 -1.89
C LYS A 153 0.93 -29.14 -0.39
N VAL A 154 0.25 -28.11 0.12
CA VAL A 154 -0.03 -27.98 1.55
C VAL A 154 -1.53 -28.20 1.79
N PRO A 155 -1.93 -29.32 2.43
CA PRO A 155 -3.34 -29.70 2.58
C PRO A 155 -4.15 -28.66 3.37
N VAL A 156 -3.49 -27.91 4.25
CA VAL A 156 -4.09 -26.79 4.99
C VAL A 156 -4.47 -25.65 4.04
N PHE A 157 -3.61 -25.26 3.09
CA PHE A 157 -3.90 -24.18 2.14
C PHE A 157 -4.92 -24.59 1.08
N HIS A 158 -4.93 -25.86 0.65
CA HIS A 158 -5.99 -26.37 -0.24
C HIS A 158 -7.37 -26.37 0.43
N ALA A 159 -7.46 -26.86 1.67
CA ALA A 159 -8.70 -26.88 2.45
C ALA A 159 -9.18 -25.45 2.81
N LEU A 160 -8.25 -24.53 3.12
CA LEU A 160 -8.57 -23.13 3.36
C LEU A 160 -8.84 -22.34 2.08
N GLY A 161 -8.30 -22.72 0.91
CA GLY A 161 -8.48 -22.01 -0.35
C GLY A 161 -9.93 -21.97 -0.82
N GLY A 162 -10.67 -23.07 -0.64
CA GLY A 162 -12.11 -23.13 -0.91
C GLY A 162 -12.96 -22.31 0.06
N VAL A 163 -12.53 -22.18 1.31
CA VAL A 163 -13.24 -21.39 2.33
C VAL A 163 -12.85 -19.89 2.27
N ALA A 164 -11.62 -19.58 1.85
CA ALA A 164 -11.12 -18.22 1.65
C ALA A 164 -11.81 -17.48 0.51
N HIS A 165 -12.35 -18.19 -0.48
CA HIS A 165 -13.18 -17.61 -1.54
C HIS A 165 -14.58 -17.22 -1.06
N SER A 166 -15.01 -17.68 0.13
CA SER A 166 -16.30 -17.27 0.68
C SER A 166 -16.23 -15.86 1.25
N SER A 167 -16.97 -14.94 0.63
CA SER A 167 -17.09 -13.55 1.09
C SER A 167 -17.58 -13.48 2.55
N LEU A 168 -18.45 -14.41 2.96
CA LEU A 168 -18.95 -14.53 4.32
C LEU A 168 -17.84 -14.80 5.35
N LEU A 169 -16.90 -15.71 5.07
CA LEU A 169 -15.80 -15.96 6.01
C LEU A 169 -14.88 -14.74 6.10
N ALA A 170 -14.57 -14.09 4.97
CA ALA A 170 -13.78 -12.86 4.97
C ALA A 170 -14.45 -11.76 5.82
N PHE A 171 -15.76 -11.55 5.67
CA PHE A 171 -16.53 -10.62 6.51
C PHE A 171 -16.54 -11.02 7.98
N ALA A 172 -16.71 -12.31 8.30
CA ALA A 172 -16.73 -12.80 9.67
C ALA A 172 -15.37 -12.63 10.36
N LEU A 173 -14.27 -12.94 9.66
CA LEU A 173 -12.90 -12.82 10.17
C LEU A 173 -12.52 -11.34 10.33
N PHE A 174 -12.92 -10.49 9.39
CA PHE A 174 -12.77 -9.04 9.50
C PHE A 174 -13.55 -8.47 10.67
N ALA A 175 -14.81 -8.88 10.86
CA ALA A 175 -15.63 -8.47 12.00
C ALA A 175 -15.03 -8.96 13.33
N ALA A 176 -14.52 -10.19 13.37
CA ALA A 176 -13.85 -10.74 14.55
C ALA A 176 -12.61 -9.92 14.92
N LEU A 177 -11.75 -9.60 13.94
CA LEU A 177 -10.57 -8.74 14.16
C LEU A 177 -10.98 -7.33 14.58
N ALA A 178 -12.01 -6.74 13.98
CA ALA A 178 -12.52 -5.43 14.35
C ALA A 178 -13.07 -5.41 15.80
N VAL A 179 -13.80 -6.45 16.22
CA VAL A 179 -14.28 -6.60 17.59
C VAL A 179 -13.12 -6.79 18.56
N LEU A 180 -12.11 -7.57 18.19
CA LEU A 180 -10.94 -7.82 19.01
C LEU A 180 -10.11 -6.56 19.19
N LEU A 181 -9.90 -5.80 18.10
CA LEU A 181 -9.27 -4.48 18.13
C LEU A 181 -10.06 -3.48 18.97
N HIS A 182 -11.39 -3.48 18.88
CA HIS A 182 -12.25 -2.64 19.73
C HIS A 182 -12.12 -3.02 21.22
N ARG A 183 -12.12 -4.32 21.53
CA ARG A 183 -11.96 -4.82 22.90
C ARG A 183 -10.57 -4.50 23.47
N ILE A 184 -9.51 -4.63 22.69
CA ILE A 184 -8.15 -4.28 23.12
C ILE A 184 -7.99 -2.77 23.25
N GLY A 185 -8.54 -1.99 22.31
CA GLY A 185 -8.49 -0.53 22.34
C GLY A 185 -9.29 0.09 23.50
N LEU A 186 -10.27 -0.62 24.06
CA LEU A 186 -11.02 -0.19 25.25
C LEU A 186 -10.45 -0.69 26.57
N ARG A 187 -9.49 -1.63 26.55
CA ARG A 187 -8.79 -2.05 27.77
C ARG A 187 -7.89 -0.90 28.20
N LYS A 188 -8.35 -0.15 29.20
CA LYS A 188 -7.50 0.76 29.97
C LYS A 188 -6.37 -0.06 30.59
N GLN A 189 -5.14 0.40 30.39
CA GLN A 189 -4.04 0.04 31.28
C GLN A 189 -4.33 0.60 32.67
#